data_AF-A0A947HMX9-F1
#
_entry.id   AF-A0A947HMX9-F1
#
_cell.length_a   1.000
_cell.length_b   1.000
_cell.length_c   1.000
_cell.angle_alpha   90.00
_cell.angle_beta   90.00
_cell.angle_gamma   90.00
#
_symmetry.space_group_name_H-M   'P 1'
#
loop_
_entity.id
_entity.type
_entity.pdbx_description
1 polymer ?
#
loop_
_entity_poly.entity_id
_entity_poly.type
_entity_poly.pdbx_seq_one_letter_code
_entity_poly.pdbx_strand_id
1 'polypeptide(L)'
;MTAPSRPVKLAFQPAFVILSGLLFFTVFWYFGRATFFQTHLKDAFPPTALSSQYPFFYFCLMSVLFRMLLPLLCIRFVLKRRLGDFGFAVSQAGRGWKLYLGLYLAMVPLVVLAATTDSFLSFYPQFRGLYQRGPGGAELVWWHLLVFELVYGLLFVSGESFWRGYLVFGLEEELGDYAILVMVIPYVMSHYEKPFMETLGAFVAGSVLGYLALRHRNFWLGVFVHWGVAITMDLSALWQSGVTIVY
;
A
#
# COMPACT_ATOMS: atom_id res chain seq x y z
N MET A 1 -35.70 -30.23 20.64
CA MET A 1 -34.79 -30.58 19.54
C MET A 1 -34.67 -29.36 18.63
N THR A 2 -33.56 -28.62 18.72
CA THR A 2 -33.22 -27.56 17.77
C THR A 2 -32.87 -28.23 16.44
N ALA A 3 -33.48 -27.79 15.35
CA ALA A 3 -33.15 -28.29 14.02
C ALA A 3 -31.62 -28.13 13.78
N PRO A 4 -30.94 -29.10 13.17
CA PRO A 4 -29.53 -28.94 12.85
C PRO A 4 -29.36 -27.70 11.97
N SER A 5 -28.58 -26.73 12.46
CA SER A 5 -28.25 -25.53 11.71
C SER A 5 -27.72 -25.95 10.34
N ARG A 6 -28.40 -25.55 9.26
CA ARG A 6 -27.89 -25.79 7.89
C ARG A 6 -26.44 -25.27 7.84
N PRO A 7 -25.49 -26.04 7.27
CA PRO A 7 -24.13 -25.57 7.14
C PRO A 7 -24.15 -24.28 6.32
N VAL A 8 -23.53 -23.22 6.85
CA VAL A 8 -23.35 -21.96 6.14
C VAL A 8 -22.48 -22.25 4.93
N LYS A 9 -23.07 -22.29 3.73
CA LYS A 9 -22.31 -22.40 2.48
C LYS A 9 -21.87 -21.00 2.07
N LEU A 10 -20.58 -20.72 2.19
CA LEU A 10 -20.00 -19.49 1.67
C LEU A 10 -20.21 -19.46 0.14
N ALA A 11 -20.75 -18.36 -0.38
CA ALA A 11 -20.94 -18.20 -1.82
C ALA A 11 -19.61 -18.28 -2.58
N PHE A 12 -19.68 -18.57 -3.89
CA PHE A 12 -18.48 -18.74 -4.72
C PHE A 12 -17.56 -17.51 -4.69
N GLN A 13 -18.12 -16.30 -4.82
CA GLN A 13 -17.34 -15.06 -4.88
C GLN A 13 -16.49 -14.83 -3.63
N PRO A 14 -17.03 -14.77 -2.40
CA PRO A 14 -16.20 -14.55 -1.21
C PRO A 14 -15.18 -15.67 -0.98
N ALA A 15 -15.54 -16.93 -1.23
CA ALA A 15 -14.59 -18.05 -1.16
C ALA A 15 -13.43 -17.85 -2.14
N PHE A 16 -13.74 -17.50 -3.39
CA PHE A 16 -12.75 -17.25 -4.43
C PHE A 16 -11.87 -16.05 -4.10
N VAL A 17 -12.44 -14.92 -3.67
CA VAL A 17 -11.72 -13.69 -3.31
C VAL A 17 -10.75 -13.96 -2.15
N ILE A 18 -11.17 -14.68 -1.11
CA ILE A 18 -10.30 -15.04 0.02
C ILE A 18 -9.15 -15.94 -0.44
N LEU A 19 -9.46 -17.03 -1.15
CA LEU A 19 -8.45 -18.01 -1.55
C LEU A 19 -7.44 -17.44 -2.56
N SER A 20 -7.92 -16.72 -3.56
CA SER A 20 -7.05 -16.05 -4.54
C SER A 20 -6.29 -14.88 -3.93
N GLY A 21 -6.92 -14.08 -3.06
CA GLY A 21 -6.25 -13.01 -2.32
C GLY A 21 -5.11 -13.55 -1.45
N LEU A 22 -5.37 -14.62 -0.70
CA LEU A 22 -4.34 -15.32 0.06
C LEU A 22 -3.21 -15.81 -0.86
N LEU A 23 -3.53 -16.50 -1.96
CA LEU A 23 -2.53 -16.99 -2.90
C LEU A 23 -1.67 -15.86 -3.47
N PHE A 24 -2.30 -14.79 -3.99
CA PHE A 24 -1.58 -13.66 -4.58
C PHE A 24 -0.69 -12.98 -3.56
N PHE A 25 -1.19 -12.76 -2.34
CA PHE A 25 -0.43 -12.11 -1.28
C PHE A 25 0.72 -13.00 -0.78
N THR A 26 0.51 -14.31 -0.66
CA THR A 26 1.56 -15.27 -0.30
C THR A 26 2.65 -15.34 -1.37
N VAL A 27 2.30 -15.50 -2.64
CA VAL A 27 3.29 -15.54 -3.74
C VAL A 27 4.05 -14.21 -3.81
N PHE A 28 3.36 -13.09 -3.69
CA PHE A 28 3.99 -11.77 -3.59
C PHE A 28 4.95 -11.67 -2.40
N TRP A 29 4.59 -12.22 -1.23
CA TRP A 29 5.43 -12.19 -0.04
C TRP A 29 6.76 -12.95 -0.22
N TYR A 30 6.74 -14.08 -0.94
CA TYR A 30 7.95 -14.89 -1.15
C TYR A 30 8.81 -14.39 -2.32
N PHE A 31 8.16 -14.00 -3.43
CA PHE A 31 8.87 -13.72 -4.68
C PHE A 31 8.91 -12.23 -5.02
N GLY A 32 8.02 -11.43 -4.45
CA GLY A 32 7.89 -10.01 -4.77
C GLY A 32 8.72 -9.06 -3.92
N ARG A 33 9.37 -9.52 -2.83
CA ARG A 33 10.13 -8.64 -1.93
C ARG A 33 11.48 -8.22 -2.52
N ALA A 34 11.98 -7.06 -2.04
CA ALA A 34 13.29 -6.53 -2.38
C ALA A 34 14.43 -7.54 -2.14
N THR A 35 14.32 -8.38 -1.10
CA THR A 35 15.30 -9.44 -0.82
C THR A 35 15.40 -10.47 -1.92
N PHE A 36 14.28 -10.82 -2.58
CA PHE A 36 14.28 -11.75 -3.71
C PHE A 36 15.09 -11.18 -4.88
N PHE A 37 14.88 -9.89 -5.20
CA PHE A 37 15.66 -9.22 -6.22
C PHE A 37 17.16 -9.22 -5.90
N GLN A 38 17.52 -8.85 -4.66
CA GLN A 38 18.92 -8.81 -4.23
C GLN A 38 19.62 -10.17 -4.30
N THR A 39 18.92 -11.25 -4.01
CA THR A 39 19.50 -12.60 -4.00
C THR A 39 19.56 -13.22 -5.39
N HIS A 40 18.56 -12.98 -6.24
CA HIS A 40 18.36 -13.76 -7.47
C HIS A 40 18.49 -12.97 -8.77
N LEU A 41 18.28 -11.65 -8.74
CA LEU A 41 18.13 -10.85 -9.97
C LEU A 41 19.17 -9.74 -10.11
N LYS A 42 19.80 -9.28 -9.02
CA LYS A 42 20.70 -8.10 -9.05
C LYS A 42 21.77 -8.15 -10.14
N ASP A 43 22.34 -9.32 -10.41
CA ASP A 43 23.48 -9.48 -11.33
C ASP A 43 23.05 -9.45 -12.81
N ALA A 44 21.74 -9.55 -13.07
CA ALA A 44 21.18 -9.45 -14.42
C ALA A 44 20.89 -8.00 -14.85
N PHE A 45 21.02 -7.02 -13.94
CA PHE A 45 20.67 -5.62 -14.22
C PHE A 45 21.93 -4.75 -14.29
N PRO A 46 22.09 -3.93 -15.35
CA PRO A 46 23.24 -3.06 -15.48
C PRO A 46 23.21 -1.93 -14.43
N PRO A 47 24.38 -1.49 -13.94
CA PRO A 47 24.47 -0.39 -13.00
C PRO A 47 24.01 0.93 -13.64
N THR A 48 23.23 1.72 -12.91
CA THR A 48 22.77 3.06 -13.26
C THR A 48 22.75 3.93 -11.99
N ALA A 49 22.46 5.23 -12.15
CA ALA A 49 22.29 6.15 -11.04
C ALA A 49 21.19 5.74 -10.04
N LEU A 50 20.24 4.89 -10.45
CA LEU A 50 19.13 4.41 -9.62
C LEU A 50 19.31 2.96 -9.16
N SER A 51 20.48 2.34 -9.36
CA SER A 51 20.70 0.92 -9.04
C SER A 51 20.44 0.57 -7.58
N SER A 52 20.69 1.49 -6.66
CA SER A 52 20.39 1.27 -5.23
C SER A 52 18.89 1.09 -4.97
N GLN A 53 18.03 1.52 -5.89
CA GLN A 53 16.57 1.46 -5.80
C GLN A 53 15.94 0.35 -6.64
N TYR A 54 16.71 -0.39 -7.44
CA TYR A 54 16.18 -1.53 -8.21
C TYR A 54 15.42 -2.56 -7.35
N PRO A 55 15.88 -2.94 -6.13
CA PRO A 55 15.11 -3.86 -5.28
C PRO A 55 13.73 -3.30 -4.90
N PHE A 56 13.64 -1.99 -4.65
CA PHE A 56 12.39 -1.31 -4.31
C PHE A 56 11.47 -1.18 -5.52
N PHE A 57 12.01 -0.84 -6.69
CA PHE A 57 11.25 -0.77 -7.93
C PHE A 57 10.71 -2.15 -8.35
N TYR A 58 11.49 -3.21 -8.16
CA TYR A 58 11.02 -4.58 -8.31
C TYR A 58 9.85 -4.89 -7.37
N PHE A 59 9.96 -4.51 -6.09
CA PHE A 59 8.88 -4.67 -5.13
C PHE A 59 7.60 -3.91 -5.52
N CYS A 60 7.73 -2.69 -6.05
CA CYS A 60 6.60 -1.92 -6.58
C CYS A 60 5.99 -2.57 -7.82
N LEU A 61 6.82 -3.08 -8.75
CA LEU A 61 6.35 -3.80 -9.93
C LEU A 61 5.58 -5.07 -9.56
N MET A 62 6.14 -5.89 -8.68
CA MET A 62 5.50 -7.12 -8.20
C MET A 62 4.23 -6.80 -7.40
N SER A 63 4.22 -5.69 -6.68
CA SER A 63 3.01 -5.18 -6.05
C SER A 63 1.92 -4.88 -7.06
N VAL A 64 2.22 -4.14 -8.12
CA VAL A 64 1.25 -3.86 -9.19
C VAL A 64 0.74 -5.16 -9.82
N LEU A 65 1.63 -6.12 -10.09
CA LEU A 65 1.23 -7.40 -10.66
C LEU A 65 0.26 -8.19 -9.76
N PHE A 66 0.63 -8.44 -8.50
CA PHE A 66 -0.12 -9.34 -7.60
C PHE A 66 -1.26 -8.65 -6.85
N ARG A 67 -1.15 -7.35 -6.59
CA ARG A 67 -2.12 -6.57 -5.80
C ARG A 67 -3.08 -5.75 -6.69
N MET A 68 -2.83 -5.66 -7.99
CA MET A 68 -3.73 -4.97 -8.92
C MET A 68 -4.04 -5.77 -10.18
N LEU A 69 -3.05 -6.13 -11.00
CA LEU A 69 -3.31 -6.72 -12.31
C LEU A 69 -3.98 -8.10 -12.22
N LEU A 70 -3.44 -9.02 -11.43
CA LEU A 70 -4.05 -10.35 -11.23
C LEU A 70 -5.46 -10.25 -10.61
N PRO A 71 -5.70 -9.49 -9.53
CA PRO A 71 -7.06 -9.19 -9.04
C PRO A 71 -8.01 -8.64 -10.11
N LEU A 72 -7.57 -7.69 -10.93
CA LEU A 72 -8.37 -7.11 -12.02
C LEU A 72 -8.77 -8.17 -13.06
N LEU A 73 -7.83 -9.04 -13.43
CA LEU A 73 -8.11 -10.17 -14.32
C LEU A 73 -9.14 -11.12 -13.69
N CYS A 74 -9.00 -11.43 -12.40
CA CYS A 74 -9.96 -12.24 -11.65
C CYS A 74 -11.36 -11.62 -11.62
N ILE A 75 -11.48 -10.32 -11.33
CA ILE A 75 -12.76 -9.59 -11.35
C ILE A 75 -13.41 -9.71 -12.73
N ARG A 76 -12.65 -9.45 -13.80
CA ARG A 76 -13.21 -9.34 -15.16
C ARG A 76 -13.52 -10.69 -15.79
N PHE A 77 -12.69 -11.71 -15.56
CA PHE A 77 -12.75 -12.99 -16.29
C PHE A 77 -13.30 -14.15 -15.46
N VAL A 78 -13.08 -14.16 -14.14
CA VAL A 78 -13.58 -15.24 -13.26
C VAL A 78 -14.89 -14.84 -12.62
N LEU A 79 -14.92 -13.70 -11.91
CA LEU A 79 -16.13 -13.18 -11.26
C LEU A 79 -17.11 -12.56 -12.26
N LYS A 80 -16.62 -12.18 -13.45
CA LYS A 80 -17.41 -11.54 -14.52
C LYS A 80 -18.15 -10.29 -14.06
N ARG A 81 -17.54 -9.51 -13.16
CA ARG A 81 -18.08 -8.26 -12.61
C ARG A 81 -17.46 -7.03 -13.29
N ARG A 82 -18.08 -5.87 -13.09
CA ARG A 82 -17.54 -4.59 -13.55
C ARG A 82 -16.47 -4.13 -12.56
N LEU A 83 -15.37 -3.58 -13.05
CA LEU A 83 -14.32 -3.03 -12.18
C LEU A 83 -14.84 -1.90 -11.28
N GLY A 84 -15.83 -1.15 -11.76
CA GLY A 84 -16.51 -0.12 -10.98
C GLY A 84 -17.19 -0.65 -9.71
N ASP A 85 -17.66 -1.90 -9.71
CA ASP A 85 -18.25 -2.53 -8.52
C ASP A 85 -17.21 -2.77 -7.42
N PHE A 86 -15.93 -2.81 -7.81
CA PHE A 86 -14.76 -2.98 -6.94
C PHE A 86 -14.03 -1.65 -6.70
N GLY A 87 -14.74 -0.52 -6.83
CA GLY A 87 -14.23 0.80 -6.46
C GLY A 87 -13.31 1.48 -7.47
N PHE A 88 -13.11 0.90 -8.67
CA PHE A 88 -12.33 1.52 -9.74
C PHE A 88 -13.09 2.64 -10.49
N ALA A 89 -14.37 2.83 -10.22
CA ALA A 89 -15.14 3.92 -10.82
C ALA A 89 -14.55 5.27 -10.36
N VAL A 90 -14.15 6.11 -11.31
CA VAL A 90 -13.64 7.47 -11.04
C VAL A 90 -14.79 8.46 -10.83
N SER A 91 -16.01 8.10 -11.23
CA SER A 91 -17.21 8.90 -10.99
C SER A 91 -17.38 9.16 -9.49
N GLN A 92 -17.49 10.43 -9.10
CA GLN A 92 -17.59 10.84 -7.69
C GLN A 92 -16.38 10.47 -6.82
N ALA A 93 -15.20 10.17 -7.42
CA ALA A 93 -13.99 9.89 -6.65
C ALA A 93 -13.63 11.04 -5.70
N GLY A 94 -13.94 12.29 -6.04
CA GLY A 94 -13.72 13.45 -5.16
C GLY A 94 -14.76 13.64 -4.04
N ARG A 95 -15.78 12.78 -3.94
CA ARG A 95 -16.83 12.93 -2.91
C ARG A 95 -16.23 12.75 -1.52
N GLY A 96 -16.45 13.73 -0.65
CA GLY A 96 -15.93 13.70 0.72
C GLY A 96 -14.45 14.08 0.84
N TRP A 97 -13.82 14.65 -0.20
CA TRP A 97 -12.39 15.00 -0.19
C TRP A 97 -11.92 15.79 1.04
N LYS A 98 -12.77 16.67 1.60
CA LYS A 98 -12.46 17.42 2.83
C LYS A 98 -12.18 16.51 4.03
N LEU A 99 -12.91 15.40 4.16
CA LEU A 99 -12.68 14.41 5.22
C LEU A 99 -11.32 13.74 5.04
N TYR A 100 -11.00 13.31 3.82
CA TYR A 100 -9.71 12.69 3.50
C TYR A 100 -8.55 13.66 3.67
N LEU A 101 -8.72 14.93 3.28
CA LEU A 101 -7.75 15.98 3.57
C LEU A 101 -7.57 16.16 5.08
N GLY A 102 -8.66 16.16 5.86
CA GLY A 102 -8.60 16.19 7.31
C GLY A 102 -7.82 15.01 7.91
N LEU A 103 -8.04 13.79 7.40
CA LEU A 103 -7.28 12.59 7.81
C LEU A 103 -5.79 12.73 7.48
N TYR A 104 -5.45 13.20 6.27
CA TYR A 104 -4.06 13.46 5.89
C TYR A 104 -3.41 14.51 6.81
N LEU A 105 -4.07 15.66 7.01
CA LEU A 105 -3.55 16.74 7.86
C LEU A 105 -3.40 16.32 9.32
N ALA A 106 -4.26 15.42 9.82
CA ALA A 106 -4.11 14.84 11.16
C ALA A 106 -2.88 13.93 11.26
N MET A 107 -2.51 13.24 10.18
CA MET A 107 -1.32 12.38 10.15
C MET A 107 -0.01 13.17 10.06
N VAL A 108 0.01 14.34 9.40
CA VAL A 108 1.22 15.17 9.24
C VAL A 108 1.97 15.42 10.55
N PRO A 109 1.36 15.98 11.63
CA PRO A 109 2.08 16.22 12.87
C PRO A 109 2.54 14.92 13.56
N LEU A 110 1.77 13.83 13.42
CA LEU A 110 2.15 12.52 13.96
C LEU A 110 3.39 11.95 13.26
N VAL A 111 3.47 12.10 11.93
CA VAL A 111 4.63 11.70 11.13
C VAL A 111 5.85 12.55 11.46
N VAL A 112 5.69 13.88 11.53
CA VAL A 112 6.80 14.79 11.87
C VAL A 112 7.36 14.48 13.26
N LEU A 113 6.49 14.18 14.23
CA LEU A 113 6.92 13.75 15.57
C LEU A 113 7.58 12.35 15.53
N ALA A 114 7.00 11.39 14.79
CA ALA A 114 7.60 10.07 14.66
C ALA A 114 9.00 10.14 14.01
N ALA A 115 9.21 11.06 13.08
CA ALA A 115 10.50 11.28 12.42
C ALA A 115 11.61 11.74 13.36
N THR A 116 11.31 12.17 14.59
CA THR A 116 12.33 12.47 15.61
C THR A 116 12.82 11.22 16.34
N THR A 117 12.33 10.02 15.99
CA THR A 117 12.67 8.77 16.70
C THR A 117 13.61 7.89 15.88
N ASP A 118 14.53 7.21 16.57
CA ASP A 118 15.48 6.27 15.93
C ASP A 118 14.76 5.11 15.23
N SER A 119 13.66 4.62 15.79
CA SER A 119 12.87 3.56 15.16
C SER A 119 12.35 3.98 13.80
N PHE A 120 11.93 5.24 13.64
CA PHE A 120 11.47 5.75 12.35
C PHE A 120 12.63 6.00 11.40
N LEU A 121 13.69 6.66 11.89
CA LEU A 121 14.89 6.99 11.10
C LEU A 121 15.75 5.77 10.75
N SER A 122 15.49 4.60 11.32
CA SER A 122 16.08 3.33 10.88
C SER A 122 15.33 2.71 9.70
N PHE A 123 14.08 3.09 9.46
CA PHE A 123 13.25 2.61 8.34
C PHE A 123 13.08 3.63 7.19
N TYR A 124 12.94 4.92 7.48
CA TYR A 124 12.78 6.00 6.48
C TYR A 124 14.00 6.95 6.38
N PRO A 125 14.28 7.54 5.19
CA PRO A 125 13.49 7.41 3.97
C PRO A 125 13.74 6.09 3.24
N GLN A 126 12.79 5.64 2.42
CA GLN A 126 12.94 4.38 1.67
C GLN A 126 14.01 4.47 0.56
N PHE A 127 14.44 5.68 0.22
CA PHE A 127 15.40 5.94 -0.84
C PHE A 127 16.82 6.28 -0.36
N ARG A 128 17.22 5.91 0.87
CA ARG A 128 18.57 6.23 1.41
C ARG A 128 19.74 5.91 0.49
N GLY A 129 19.62 4.88 -0.36
CA GLY A 129 20.66 4.53 -1.32
C GLY A 129 20.87 5.54 -2.46
N LEU A 130 20.01 6.56 -2.60
CA LEU A 130 20.12 7.62 -3.61
C LEU A 130 21.04 8.78 -3.20
N TYR A 131 21.42 8.87 -1.93
CA TYR A 131 22.34 9.89 -1.43
C TYR A 131 23.38 9.27 -0.51
N GLN A 132 24.60 9.80 -0.53
CA GLN A 132 25.67 9.39 0.36
C GLN A 132 26.28 10.63 1.02
N ARG A 133 26.68 10.50 2.29
CA ARG A 133 27.26 11.60 3.05
C ARG A 133 28.74 11.75 2.67
N GLY A 134 29.09 12.85 2.02
CA GLY A 134 30.46 13.23 1.69
C GLY A 134 30.98 14.38 2.55
N PRO A 135 32.20 14.87 2.26
CA PRO A 135 32.82 16.00 2.99
C PRO A 135 31.99 17.29 2.97
N GLY A 136 31.18 17.48 1.92
CA GLY A 136 30.26 18.62 1.76
C GLY A 136 28.84 18.39 2.31
N GLY A 137 28.57 17.24 2.93
CA GLY A 137 27.22 16.82 3.32
C GLY A 137 26.67 15.72 2.42
N ALA A 138 25.39 15.38 2.59
CA ALA A 138 24.69 14.43 1.74
C ALA A 138 23.83 15.19 0.73
N GLU A 139 23.97 14.85 -0.55
CA GLU A 139 23.23 15.47 -1.65
C GLU A 139 22.32 14.46 -2.36
N LEU A 140 21.11 14.89 -2.71
CA LEU A 140 20.12 14.11 -3.44
C LEU A 140 19.68 14.87 -4.70
N VAL A 141 19.83 14.25 -5.87
CA VAL A 141 19.35 14.81 -7.14
C VAL A 141 17.82 14.81 -7.15
N TRP A 142 17.19 15.97 -7.35
CA TRP A 142 15.73 16.14 -7.28
C TRP A 142 14.96 15.21 -8.22
N TRP A 143 15.47 14.97 -9.43
CA TRP A 143 14.80 14.09 -10.39
C TRP A 143 14.80 12.63 -9.92
N HIS A 144 15.85 12.18 -9.21
CA HIS A 144 15.85 10.83 -8.62
C HIS A 144 14.80 10.70 -7.51
N LEU A 145 14.63 11.73 -6.68
CA LEU A 145 13.55 11.80 -5.70
C LEU A 145 12.17 11.73 -6.39
N LEU A 146 11.96 12.54 -7.44
CA LEU A 146 10.68 12.55 -8.15
C LEU A 146 10.35 11.18 -8.78
N VAL A 147 11.32 10.55 -9.45
CA VAL A 147 11.12 9.20 -10.02
C VAL A 147 10.80 8.19 -8.92
N PHE A 148 11.54 8.24 -7.81
CA PHE A 148 11.31 7.35 -6.68
C PHE A 148 9.88 7.51 -6.14
N GLU A 149 9.45 8.73 -5.84
CA GLU A 149 8.12 9.01 -5.27
C GLU A 149 6.97 8.62 -6.21
N LEU A 150 7.15 8.81 -7.52
CA LEU A 150 6.17 8.37 -8.52
C LEU A 150 6.05 6.84 -8.58
N VAL A 151 7.17 6.12 -8.54
CA VAL A 151 7.16 4.65 -8.49
C VAL A 151 6.60 4.16 -7.14
N TYR A 152 6.93 4.84 -6.04
CA TYR A 152 6.39 4.54 -4.72
C TYR A 152 4.86 4.73 -4.67
N GLY A 153 4.33 5.74 -5.37
CA GLY A 153 2.89 5.94 -5.55
C GLY A 153 2.16 4.71 -6.08
N LEU A 154 2.78 3.93 -6.97
CA LEU A 154 2.21 2.68 -7.49
C LEU A 154 2.00 1.62 -6.40
N LEU A 155 2.79 1.66 -5.33
CA LEU A 155 2.63 0.77 -4.17
C LEU A 155 1.29 1.02 -3.46
N PHE A 156 0.86 2.28 -3.39
CA PHE A 156 -0.39 2.69 -2.76
C PHE A 156 -1.58 2.49 -3.70
N VAL A 157 -1.43 2.80 -4.99
CA VAL A 157 -2.46 2.48 -6.00
C VAL A 157 -2.78 0.98 -5.98
N SER A 158 -1.75 0.14 -6.06
CA SER A 158 -1.93 -1.31 -6.02
C SER A 158 -2.39 -1.82 -4.66
N GLY A 159 -1.95 -1.21 -3.56
CA GLY A 159 -2.39 -1.53 -2.21
C GLY A 159 -3.87 -1.25 -1.97
N GLU A 160 -4.34 -0.04 -2.26
CA GLU A 160 -5.76 0.31 -2.13
C GLU A 160 -6.64 -0.53 -3.05
N SER A 161 -6.19 -0.76 -4.29
CA SER A 161 -6.81 -1.69 -5.23
C SER A 161 -6.98 -3.08 -4.63
N PHE A 162 -5.99 -3.62 -3.93
CA PHE A 162 -6.09 -4.96 -3.34
C PHE A 162 -6.96 -4.99 -2.09
N TRP A 163 -6.63 -4.15 -1.11
CA TRP A 163 -7.25 -4.19 0.20
C TRP A 163 -8.70 -3.72 0.13
N ARG A 164 -8.95 -2.54 -0.46
CA ARG A 164 -10.31 -1.97 -0.54
C ARG A 164 -11.01 -2.49 -1.79
N GLY A 165 -10.33 -2.41 -2.92
CA GLY A 165 -10.86 -2.83 -4.21
C GLY A 165 -11.24 -4.31 -4.22
N TYR A 166 -10.26 -5.20 -4.13
CA TYR A 166 -10.47 -6.63 -4.30
C TYR A 166 -11.08 -7.31 -3.08
N LEU A 167 -10.49 -7.13 -1.89
CA LEU A 167 -10.94 -7.83 -0.68
C LEU A 167 -12.22 -7.22 -0.10
N VAL A 168 -12.24 -5.93 0.24
CA VAL A 168 -13.43 -5.33 0.88
C VAL A 168 -14.64 -5.36 -0.04
N PHE A 169 -14.60 -4.80 -1.25
CA PHE A 169 -15.78 -4.84 -2.14
C PHE A 169 -16.10 -6.26 -2.63
N GLY A 170 -15.10 -7.14 -2.78
CA GLY A 170 -15.32 -8.53 -3.16
C GLY A 170 -16.08 -9.34 -2.10
N LEU A 171 -15.97 -8.95 -0.83
CA LEU A 171 -16.63 -9.58 0.31
C LEU A 171 -17.87 -8.83 0.81
N GLU A 172 -18.04 -7.57 0.44
CA GLU A 172 -19.11 -6.69 0.90
C GLU A 172 -20.51 -7.29 0.69
N GLU A 173 -20.76 -7.92 -0.46
CA GLU A 173 -22.10 -8.43 -0.78
C GLU A 173 -22.61 -9.45 0.25
N GLU A 174 -21.70 -10.19 0.88
CA GLU A 174 -22.02 -11.27 1.83
C GLU A 174 -21.71 -10.88 3.28
N LEU A 175 -20.69 -10.05 3.52
CA LEU A 175 -20.24 -9.67 4.86
C LEU A 175 -20.61 -8.23 5.24
N GLY A 176 -21.09 -7.41 4.31
CA GLY A 176 -21.30 -5.97 4.52
C GLY A 176 -20.05 -5.29 5.07
N ASP A 177 -20.22 -4.46 6.10
CA ASP A 177 -19.11 -3.76 6.75
C ASP A 177 -18.11 -4.72 7.44
N TYR A 178 -18.50 -5.96 7.77
CA TYR A 178 -17.60 -6.95 8.36
C TYR A 178 -16.49 -7.41 7.41
N ALA A 179 -16.63 -7.17 6.10
CA ALA A 179 -15.56 -7.35 5.13
C ALA A 179 -14.27 -6.59 5.52
N ILE A 180 -14.43 -5.44 6.20
CA ILE A 180 -13.31 -4.64 6.71
C ILE A 180 -12.53 -5.42 7.77
N LEU A 181 -13.19 -6.17 8.65
CA LEU A 181 -12.52 -6.95 9.69
C LEU A 181 -11.70 -8.10 9.09
N VAL A 182 -12.24 -8.75 8.06
CA VAL A 182 -11.52 -9.81 7.33
C VAL A 182 -10.30 -9.24 6.62
N MET A 183 -10.41 -8.05 6.03
CA MET A 183 -9.31 -7.39 5.33
C MET A 183 -8.25 -6.82 6.29
N VAL A 184 -8.66 -6.20 7.40
CA VAL A 184 -7.73 -5.46 8.26
C VAL A 184 -6.71 -6.37 8.94
N ILE A 185 -7.05 -7.64 9.18
CA ILE A 185 -6.15 -8.64 9.78
C ILE A 185 -4.89 -8.81 8.90
N PRO A 186 -4.96 -9.32 7.66
CA PRO A 186 -3.77 -9.45 6.81
C PRO A 186 -3.17 -8.10 6.41
N TYR A 187 -3.97 -7.03 6.34
CA TYR A 187 -3.46 -5.69 6.11
C TYR A 187 -2.48 -5.24 7.20
N VAL A 188 -2.86 -5.38 8.47
CA VAL A 188 -1.98 -5.03 9.61
C VAL A 188 -0.78 -5.97 9.67
N MET A 189 -0.97 -7.27 9.39
CA MET A 189 0.15 -8.21 9.31
C MET A 189 1.19 -7.83 8.26
N SER A 190 0.77 -7.20 7.15
CA SER A 190 1.71 -6.68 6.14
C SER A 190 2.57 -5.50 6.61
N HIS A 191 2.25 -4.92 7.77
CA HIS A 191 3.04 -3.88 8.43
C HIS A 191 3.91 -4.43 9.56
N TYR A 192 3.89 -5.74 9.82
CA TYR A 192 4.88 -6.34 10.69
C TYR A 192 6.28 -6.11 10.11
N GLU A 193 7.28 -5.95 10.98
CA GLU A 193 8.64 -5.46 10.68
C GLU A 193 8.78 -3.93 10.51
N LYS A 194 7.68 -3.17 10.44
CA LYS A 194 7.71 -1.70 10.46
C LYS A 194 7.72 -1.14 11.89
N PRO A 195 8.04 0.17 12.08
CA PRO A 195 7.98 0.81 13.40
C PRO A 195 6.62 0.60 14.08
N PHE A 196 6.62 0.33 15.39
CA PHE A 196 5.41 -0.03 16.15
C PHE A 196 4.24 0.95 15.94
N MET A 197 4.52 2.25 15.95
CA MET A 197 3.50 3.29 15.76
C MET A 197 2.89 3.26 14.35
N GLU A 198 3.66 2.85 13.34
CA GLU A 198 3.13 2.67 11.98
C GLU A 198 2.19 1.47 11.91
N THR A 199 2.52 0.36 12.57
CA THR A 199 1.65 -0.82 12.64
C THR A 199 0.35 -0.53 13.39
N LEU A 200 0.40 0.21 14.49
CA LEU A 200 -0.80 0.65 15.21
C LEU A 200 -1.64 1.62 14.35
N GLY A 201 -0.97 2.55 13.66
CA GLY A 201 -1.60 3.45 12.70
C GLY A 201 -2.28 2.68 11.55
N ALA A 202 -1.67 1.60 11.06
CA ALA A 202 -2.22 0.75 10.02
C ALA A 202 -3.53 0.08 10.45
N PHE A 203 -3.68 -0.33 11.71
CA PHE A 203 -4.97 -0.87 12.19
C PHE A 203 -6.10 0.16 12.07
N VAL A 204 -5.85 1.39 12.53
CA VAL A 204 -6.83 2.48 12.51
C VAL A 204 -7.10 2.95 11.08
N ALA A 205 -6.05 3.29 10.32
CA ALA A 205 -6.15 3.76 8.94
C ALA A 205 -6.74 2.67 8.01
N GLY A 206 -6.35 1.42 8.22
CA GLY A 206 -6.91 0.21 7.61
C GLY A 206 -8.44 0.21 7.67
N SER A 207 -8.94 0.29 8.90
CA SER A 207 -10.37 0.27 9.23
C SER A 207 -11.12 1.50 8.71
N VAL A 208 -10.61 2.70 8.98
CA VAL A 208 -11.26 3.97 8.60
C VAL A 208 -11.35 4.10 7.09
N LEU A 209 -10.25 3.89 6.36
CA LEU A 209 -10.26 3.99 4.90
C LEU A 209 -11.07 2.85 4.26
N GLY A 210 -11.11 1.67 4.89
CA GLY A 210 -12.01 0.57 4.48
C GLY A 210 -13.48 0.99 4.56
N TYR A 211 -13.89 1.59 5.70
CA TYR A 211 -15.22 2.11 5.89
C TYR A 211 -15.58 3.20 4.88
N LEU A 212 -14.68 4.18 4.70
CA LEU A 212 -14.91 5.27 3.75
C LEU A 212 -14.97 4.79 2.30
N ALA A 213 -14.20 3.75 1.94
CA ALA A 213 -14.30 3.14 0.62
C ALA A 213 -15.70 2.56 0.37
N LEU A 214 -16.27 1.81 1.34
CA LEU A 214 -17.64 1.30 1.23
C LEU A 214 -18.69 2.41 1.11
N ARG A 215 -18.53 3.51 1.86
CA ARG A 215 -19.50 4.63 1.85
C ARG A 215 -19.39 5.50 0.60
N HIS A 216 -18.19 5.68 0.06
CA HIS A 216 -17.95 6.50 -1.14
C HIS A 216 -17.90 5.69 -2.44
N ARG A 217 -18.00 4.36 -2.35
CA ARG A 217 -17.97 3.43 -3.49
C ARG A 217 -16.71 3.53 -4.35
N ASN A 218 -15.59 3.97 -3.78
CA ASN A 218 -14.29 4.05 -4.44
C ASN A 218 -13.15 4.14 -3.41
N PHE A 219 -11.93 3.80 -3.82
CA PHE A 219 -10.75 3.84 -2.94
C PHE A 219 -9.73 4.93 -3.31
N TRP A 220 -10.00 5.74 -4.33
CA TRP A 220 -9.03 6.69 -4.89
C TRP A 220 -8.56 7.76 -3.89
N LEU A 221 -9.46 8.31 -3.08
CA LEU A 221 -9.05 9.25 -2.03
C LEU A 221 -8.22 8.58 -0.93
N GLY A 222 -8.41 7.28 -0.69
CA GLY A 222 -7.51 6.48 0.15
C GLY A 222 -6.09 6.41 -0.43
N VAL A 223 -5.96 6.28 -1.76
CA VAL A 223 -4.65 6.28 -2.44
C VAL A 223 -3.93 7.59 -2.18
N PHE A 224 -4.62 8.72 -2.37
CA PHE A 224 -4.02 10.04 -2.16
C PHE A 224 -3.63 10.29 -0.71
N VAL A 225 -4.44 9.85 0.25
CA VAL A 225 -4.09 9.96 1.69
C VAL A 225 -2.86 9.12 2.00
N HIS A 226 -2.83 7.84 1.60
CA HIS A 226 -1.70 6.97 1.90
C HIS A 226 -0.41 7.43 1.21
N TRP A 227 -0.48 7.76 -0.08
CA TRP A 227 0.69 8.24 -0.81
C TRP A 227 1.17 9.58 -0.25
N GLY A 228 0.26 10.50 0.07
CA GLY A 228 0.61 11.76 0.73
C GLY A 228 1.30 11.54 2.08
N VAL A 229 0.81 10.61 2.91
CA VAL A 229 1.46 10.26 4.19
C VAL A 229 2.87 9.72 3.96
N ALA A 230 3.05 8.83 2.98
CA ALA A 230 4.36 8.26 2.66
C ALA A 230 5.37 9.31 2.18
N ILE A 231 4.96 10.22 1.29
CA ILE A 231 5.78 11.37 0.89
C ILE A 231 6.14 12.20 2.13
N THR A 232 5.19 12.49 3.02
CA THR A 232 5.48 13.21 4.27
C THR A 232 6.49 12.46 5.14
N MET A 233 6.43 11.13 5.21
CA MET A 233 7.36 10.31 5.98
C MET A 233 8.79 10.41 5.43
N ASP A 234 8.93 10.24 4.12
CA ASP A 234 10.21 10.32 3.43
C ASP A 234 10.82 11.74 3.51
N LEU A 235 10.02 12.79 3.27
CA LEU A 235 10.47 14.18 3.41
C LEU A 235 10.82 14.56 4.84
N SER A 236 10.08 14.07 5.84
CA SER A 236 10.39 14.32 7.25
C SER A 236 11.70 13.64 7.64
N ALA A 237 11.92 12.40 7.20
CA ALA A 237 13.18 11.70 7.44
C ALA A 237 14.36 12.38 6.71
N LEU A 238 14.15 12.86 5.48
CA LEU A 238 15.14 13.61 4.72
C LEU A 238 15.56 14.88 5.46
N TRP A 239 14.58 15.64 5.97
CA TRP A 239 14.80 16.86 6.74
C TRP A 239 15.62 16.59 8.00
N GLN A 240 15.28 15.54 8.76
CA GLN A 240 16.03 15.13 9.96
C GLN A 240 17.44 14.64 9.64
N SER A 241 17.65 14.08 8.44
CA SER A 241 18.96 13.58 8.00
C SER A 241 19.92 14.68 7.54
N GLY A 242 19.44 15.92 7.34
CA GLY A 242 20.23 17.05 6.86
C GLY A 242 20.72 16.90 5.41
N VAL A 243 19.98 16.16 4.58
CA VAL A 243 20.30 15.94 3.17
C VAL A 243 19.83 17.14 2.35
N THR A 244 20.69 17.64 1.46
CA THR A 244 20.36 18.78 0.59
C THR A 244 19.90 18.28 -0.78
N ILE A 245 18.80 18.83 -1.30
CA ILE A 245 18.32 18.51 -2.64
C ILE A 245 19.05 19.41 -3.64
N VAL A 246 19.62 18.81 -4.68
CA VAL A 246 20.40 19.48 -5.74
C VAL A 246 19.78 19.25 -7.12
N TYR A 247 20.13 20.10 -8.08
CA TYR A 247 19.59 20.12 -9.45
C TYR A 247 20.26 19.12 -10.40
#